data_AF-L9XXR7-F1
#
_entry.id   AF-L9XXR7-F1
#
_cell.length_a   1.000
_cell.length_b   1.000
_cell.length_c   1.000
_cell.angle_alpha   90.00
_cell.angle_beta   90.00
_cell.angle_gamma   90.00
#
_symmetry.space_group_name_H-M   'P 1'
#
loop_
_entity.id
_entity.type
_entity.pdbx_description
1 polymer ?
#
loop_
_entity_poly.entity_id
_entity_poly.type
_entity_poly.pdbx_seq_one_letter_code
_entity_poly.pdbx_strand_id
1 'polypeptide(L)'
;MPIAKNWSEAKKSHIKEKAPSKSGVYELKCFGELTYIGHSSDIQSRLLEHLSEKDPNYYRFETAGWLSSSKKMEDKHLTRYERKHGSLPAWNDNDTRAKR
;
A
#
# COMPACT_ATOMS: atom_id res chain seq x y z
N MET A 1 4.15 11.46 7.99
CA MET A 1 2.74 11.87 8.07
C MET A 1 1.90 10.64 7.75
N PRO A 2 0.66 10.49 8.25
CA PRO A 2 -0.27 9.57 7.61
C PRO A 2 -0.39 9.96 6.12
N ILE A 3 -0.62 8.99 5.23
CA ILE A 3 -1.05 9.30 3.87
C ILE A 3 -2.29 10.19 4.03
N ALA A 4 -2.18 11.46 3.62
CA ALA A 4 -3.26 12.44 3.79
C ALA A 4 -4.48 12.14 2.90
N LYS A 5 -4.36 11.15 2.00
CA LYS A 5 -5.44 10.73 1.12
C LYS A 5 -6.44 9.83 1.83
N ASN A 6 -7.70 10.10 1.54
CA ASN A 6 -8.83 9.30 1.95
C ASN A 6 -8.72 7.87 1.41
N TRP A 7 -9.25 6.92 2.17
CA TRP A 7 -9.45 5.56 1.71
C TRP A 7 -10.38 5.55 0.50
N SER A 8 -9.96 4.87 -0.55
CA SER A 8 -10.71 4.67 -1.78
C SER A 8 -11.19 3.23 -1.83
N GLU A 9 -12.40 2.99 -2.33
CA GLU A 9 -12.89 1.63 -2.55
C GLU A 9 -12.01 0.92 -3.56
N ALA A 10 -11.55 -0.29 -3.23
CA ALA A 10 -10.74 -1.10 -4.12
C ALA A 10 -11.62 -1.77 -5.20
N LYS A 11 -12.12 -0.95 -6.13
CA LYS A 11 -12.80 -1.41 -7.34
C LYS A 11 -11.91 -1.15 -8.55
N LYS A 12 -11.98 -2.04 -9.55
CA LYS A 12 -11.18 -1.93 -10.79
C LYS A 12 -11.33 -0.59 -11.48
N SER A 13 -12.56 -0.06 -11.56
CA SER A 13 -12.86 1.26 -12.12
C SER A 13 -12.22 2.39 -11.30
N HIS A 14 -12.38 2.33 -9.98
CA HIS A 14 -11.89 3.37 -9.07
C HIS A 14 -10.35 3.41 -9.02
N ILE A 15 -9.70 2.24 -9.02
CA ILE A 15 -8.24 2.13 -9.15
C ILE A 15 -7.78 2.75 -10.48
N LYS A 16 -8.45 2.44 -11.59
CA LYS A 16 -8.07 3.00 -12.89
C LYS A 16 -8.22 4.51 -12.98
N GLU A 17 -9.23 5.07 -12.32
CA GLU A 17 -9.51 6.50 -12.35
C GLU A 17 -8.63 7.30 -11.38
N LYS A 18 -8.41 6.77 -10.17
CA LYS A 18 -7.74 7.52 -9.09
C LYS A 18 -6.27 7.17 -8.91
N ALA A 19 -5.88 5.92 -9.15
CA ALA A 19 -4.51 5.49 -8.90
C ALA A 19 -3.58 5.90 -10.06
N PRO A 20 -2.46 6.60 -9.78
CA PRO A 20 -1.51 6.99 -10.79
C PRO A 20 -0.60 5.81 -11.15
N SER A 21 -0.20 5.75 -12.43
CA SER A 21 0.86 4.87 -12.90
C SER A 21 2.24 5.47 -12.57
N LYS A 22 2.50 5.68 -11.27
CA LYS A 22 3.73 6.29 -10.74
C LYS A 22 4.27 5.49 -9.56
N SER A 23 5.55 5.72 -9.27
CA SER A 23 6.22 5.12 -8.12
C SER A 23 5.69 5.70 -6.82
N GLY A 24 5.58 4.85 -5.79
CA GLY A 24 5.18 5.27 -4.46
C GLY A 24 4.78 4.09 -3.58
N VAL A 25 4.07 4.41 -2.51
CA VAL A 25 3.59 3.46 -1.50
C VAL A 25 2.08 3.38 -1.55
N TYR A 26 1.55 2.20 -1.30
CA TYR A 26 0.13 1.98 -1.15
C TYR A 26 -0.12 1.13 0.09
N GLU A 27 -1.33 1.29 0.62
CA GLU A 27 -1.82 0.52 1.74
C GLU A 27 -3.17 -0.08 1.37
N LEU A 28 -3.40 -1.32 1.79
CA LEU A 28 -4.66 -2.02 1.62
C LEU A 28 -5.34 -2.20 2.96
N LYS A 29 -6.66 -2.18 2.91
CA LYS A 29 -7.52 -2.35 4.08
C LYS A 29 -8.62 -3.34 3.75
N CYS A 30 -8.78 -4.32 4.62
CA CYS A 30 -9.79 -5.37 4.51
C CYS A 30 -10.48 -5.52 5.88
N PHE A 31 -11.79 -5.76 5.89
CA PHE A 31 -12.60 -5.92 7.12
C PHE A 31 -12.43 -4.80 8.17
N GLY A 32 -12.10 -3.57 7.74
CA GLY A 32 -11.91 -2.45 8.67
C GLY A 32 -10.48 -2.29 9.19
N GLU A 33 -9.57 -3.20 8.88
CA GLU A 33 -8.18 -3.20 9.34
C GLU A 33 -7.18 -3.06 8.19
N LEU A 34 -6.06 -2.40 8.46
CA LEU A 34 -4.98 -2.28 7.50
C LEU A 34 -4.26 -3.62 7.43
N THR A 35 -4.34 -4.27 6.27
CA THR A 35 -3.84 -5.64 6.10
C THR A 35 -2.55 -5.70 5.31
N TYR A 36 -2.26 -4.69 4.48
CA TYR A 36 -1.04 -4.69 3.66
C TYR A 36 -0.47 -3.28 3.47
N ILE A 37 0.85 -3.17 3.43
CA ILE A 37 1.61 -1.98 3.04
C ILE A 37 2.68 -2.43 2.05
N GLY A 38 2.76 -1.79 0.89
CA GLY A 38 3.79 -2.08 -0.09
C GLY A 38 4.12 -0.88 -0.95
N HIS A 39 5.29 -0.91 -1.58
CA HIS A 39 5.66 0.03 -2.63
C HIS A 39 5.53 -0.59 -4.02
N SER A 40 5.43 0.27 -5.03
CA SER A 40 5.58 -0.12 -6.43
C SER A 40 6.19 1.04 -7.22
N SER A 41 6.82 0.73 -8.36
CA SER A 41 7.14 1.71 -9.39
C SER A 41 5.90 2.15 -10.18
N ASP A 42 4.86 1.31 -10.18
CA ASP A 42 3.54 1.56 -10.74
C ASP A 42 2.48 1.13 -9.73
N ILE A 43 1.93 2.10 -9.01
CA ILE A 43 0.88 1.87 -8.01
C ILE A 43 -0.38 1.30 -8.67
N GLN A 44 -0.77 1.82 -9.84
CA GLN A 44 -2.02 1.44 -10.49
C GLN A 44 -2.01 -0.03 -10.88
N SER A 45 -0.96 -0.48 -11.58
CA SER A 45 -0.84 -1.88 -11.99
C SER A 45 -0.81 -2.82 -10.80
N ARG A 46 -0.06 -2.48 -9.75
CA ARG A 46 0.07 -3.33 -8.57
C ARG A 46 -1.22 -3.43 -7.74
N LEU A 47 -1.99 -2.35 -7.65
CA LEU A 47 -3.31 -2.36 -7.01
C LEU A 47 -4.30 -3.25 -7.78
N LEU A 48 -4.23 -3.26 -9.11
CA LEU A 48 -5.07 -4.14 -9.95
C LEU A 48 -4.72 -5.61 -9.77
N GLU A 49 -3.44 -5.94 -9.64
CA GLU A 49 -2.98 -7.31 -9.31
C GLU A 49 -3.52 -7.75 -7.95
N HIS A 50 -3.35 -6.92 -6.91
CA HIS A 50 -3.85 -7.24 -5.58
C HIS A 50 -5.37 -7.34 -5.51
N LEU A 51 -6.10 -6.57 -6.32
CA LEU A 51 -7.54 -6.72 -6.44
C LEU A 51 -7.93 -8.12 -6.92
N SER A 52 -7.17 -8.71 -7.84
CA SER A 52 -7.43 -10.06 -8.34
C SER A 52 -6.97 -11.17 -7.38
N GLU A 53 -5.91 -10.95 -6.61
CA GLU A 53 -5.30 -12.00 -5.77
C GLU A 53 -5.83 -12.03 -4.34
N LYS A 54 -6.16 -10.87 -3.76
CA LYS A 54 -6.44 -10.70 -2.33
C LYS A 54 -7.79 -10.04 -2.05
N ASP A 55 -8.40 -9.41 -3.06
CA ASP A 55 -9.69 -8.71 -2.98
C ASP A 55 -9.84 -7.80 -1.73
N PRO A 56 -8.98 -6.77 -1.57
CA PRO A 56 -9.11 -5.81 -0.48
C PRO A 56 -10.40 -5.00 -0.61
N ASN A 57 -10.96 -4.49 0.50
CA ASN A 57 -12.13 -3.60 0.43
C ASN A 57 -11.75 -2.15 0.07
N TYR A 58 -10.62 -1.68 0.61
CA TYR A 58 -10.17 -0.30 0.43
C TYR A 58 -8.67 -0.24 0.16
N TYR A 59 -8.25 0.83 -0.50
CA TYR A 59 -6.85 1.17 -0.70
C TYR A 59 -6.60 2.66 -0.50
N ARG A 60 -5.34 3.01 -0.25
CA ARG A 60 -4.85 4.38 -0.35
C ARG A 60 -3.41 4.36 -0.83
N PHE A 61 -2.93 5.49 -1.34
CA PHE A 61 -1.59 5.56 -1.90
C PHE A 61 -0.96 6.94 -1.74
N GLU A 62 0.37 6.95 -1.70
CA GLU A 62 1.20 8.13 -1.69
C GLU A 62 2.26 7.98 -2.77
N THR A 63 2.27 8.88 -3.75
CA THR A 63 3.29 8.88 -4.81
C THR A 63 4.61 9.37 -4.24
N ALA A 64 5.70 8.71 -4.59
CA ALA A 64 7.03 9.19 -4.30
C ALA A 64 7.30 10.49 -5.08
N GLY A 65 7.79 11.51 -4.37
CA GLY A 65 8.33 12.71 -5.00
C GLY A 65 9.68 12.44 -5.66
N TRP A 66 10.19 13.40 -6.43
CA TRP A 66 11.47 13.29 -7.15
C TRP A 66 12.63 12.83 -6.25
N LEU A 67 12.72 13.38 -5.04
CA LEU A 67 13.80 13.09 -4.08
C LEU A 67 13.46 11.94 -3.12
N SER A 68 12.28 11.33 -3.25
CA SER A 68 11.78 10.32 -2.32
C SER A 68 11.92 8.93 -2.92
N SER A 69 12.52 8.00 -2.17
CA SER A 69 12.50 6.59 -2.53
C SER A 69 11.22 5.95 -2.01
N SER A 70 10.44 5.31 -2.88
CA SER A 70 9.25 4.55 -2.51
C SER A 70 9.57 3.46 -1.48
N LYS A 71 10.79 2.92 -1.49
CA LYS A 71 11.24 1.89 -0.52
C LYS A 71 11.38 2.48 0.88
N LYS A 72 12.00 3.68 0.99
CA LYS A 72 12.11 4.39 2.27
C LYS A 72 10.74 4.82 2.80
N MET A 73 9.81 5.15 1.90
CA MET A 73 8.43 5.45 2.30
C MET A 73 7.74 4.20 2.85
N GLU A 74 7.86 3.05 2.20
CA GLU A 74 7.26 1.80 2.70
C GLU A 74 7.80 1.42 4.08
N ASP A 75 9.12 1.43 4.23
CA ASP A 75 9.80 1.13 5.49
C ASP A 75 9.30 2.01 6.64
N LYS A 76 9.13 3.31 6.37
CA LYS A 76 8.55 4.26 7.32
C LYS A 76 7.10 3.93 7.70
N HIS A 77 6.31 3.42 6.75
CA HIS A 77 4.90 3.05 7.00
C HIS A 77 4.82 1.74 7.78
N LEU A 78 5.63 0.73 7.42
CA LEU A 78 5.76 -0.53 8.15
C LEU A 78 6.24 -0.31 9.58
N THR A 79 7.36 0.39 9.77
CA THR A 79 7.91 0.71 11.10
C THR A 79 6.88 1.43 11.97
N ARG A 80 6.08 2.34 11.39
CA ARG A 80 5.03 3.05 12.13
C ARG A 80 3.87 2.13 12.51
N TYR A 81 3.47 1.23 11.61
CA TYR A 81 2.42 0.26 11.87
C TYR A 81 2.87 -0.69 12.99
N GLU A 82 4.07 -1.24 12.88
CA GLU A 82 4.69 -2.11 13.89
C GLU A 82 4.82 -1.40 15.24
N ARG A 83 5.27 -0.15 15.29
CA ARG A 83 5.35 0.62 16.54
C ARG A 83 3.98 0.83 17.20
N LYS A 84 2.89 0.82 16.43
CA LYS A 84 1.52 1.06 16.94
C LYS A 84 0.82 -0.24 17.33
N HIS A 85 1.00 -1.30 16.55
CA HIS A 85 0.27 -2.56 16.68
C HIS A 85 1.10 -3.69 17.28
N GLY A 86 2.43 -3.54 17.35
CA GLY A 86 3.37 -4.54 17.84
C GLY A 86 3.74 -5.62 16.81
N SER A 87 3.19 -5.57 15.60
CA SER A 87 3.44 -6.52 14.52
C SER A 87 3.31 -5.87 13.14
N LEU A 88 3.74 -6.57 12.10
CA LEU A 88 3.47 -6.20 10.72
C LEU A 88 2.00 -6.43 10.36
N PRO A 89 1.50 -5.83 9.26
CA PRO A 89 0.16 -6.11 8.75
C PRO A 89 0.02 -7.59 8.34
N ALA A 90 -1.17 -8.17 8.53
CA ALA A 90 -1.41 -9.61 8.36
C ALA A 90 -1.02 -10.18 6.97
N TRP A 91 -1.06 -9.38 5.91
CA TRP A 91 -0.68 -9.82 4.56
C TRP A 91 0.76 -9.50 4.21
N ASN A 92 1.49 -8.78 5.07
CA ASN A 92 2.92 -8.53 4.91
C ASN A 92 3.79 -9.70 5.41
N ASP A 93 3.23 -10.66 6.15
CA ASP A 93 3.97 -11.79 6.74
C ASP A 93 4.64 -12.72 5.69
N ASN A 94 4.20 -12.68 4.43
CA ASN A 94 4.78 -13.44 3.32
C ASN A 94 5.54 -12.57 2.30
N ASP A 95 5.74 -11.27 2.56
CA ASP A 95 6.51 -10.44 1.64
C ASP A 95 8.01 -10.81 1.76
N THR A 96 8.55 -11.41 0.70
CA THR A 96 9.94 -11.92 0.60
C THR A 96 11.04 -10.86 0.80
N ARG A 97 10.68 -9.61 1.09
CA ARG A 97 11.61 -8.56 1.54
C ARG A 97 12.09 -8.68 2.98
N ALA A 98 11.44 -9.47 3.83
CA ALA A 98 12.01 -9.85 5.11
C ALA A 98 13.28 -10.74 4.98
N LYS A 99 13.63 -11.16 3.75
CA LYS A 99 14.76 -12.08 3.47
C LYS A 99 15.82 -11.54 2.48
N ARG A 100 15.91 -10.23 2.23
CA ARG A 100 16.97 -9.67 1.37
C ARG A 100 17.81 -8.60 2.05
#